data_AF-A0A316HDF0-F1
#
_entry.id   AF-A0A316HDF0-F1
#
_cell.length_a   1.000
_cell.length_b   1.000
_cell.length_c   1.000
_cell.angle_alpha   90.00
_cell.angle_beta   90.00
_cell.angle_gamma   90.00
#
_symmetry.space_group_name_H-M   'P 1'
#
loop_
_entity.id
_entity.type
_entity.pdbx_description
1 polymer ?
#
loop_
_entity_poly.entity_id
_entity_poly.type
_entity_poly.pdbx_seq_one_letter_code
_entity_poly.pdbx_strand_id
1 'polypeptide(L)'
;MDNFPVTISVDKEVLRFEVGEYLHHSGQTCKFKVFRDGAWVASFEPDPHEYLRVCSNPGNLQEQVLHLLADEIENHHPHQTNDHIKTIKS
;
A
#
# COMPACT_ATOMS: atom_id res chain seq x y z
N MET A 1 2.74 -6.36 15.30
CA MET A 1 2.62 -5.69 14.01
C MET A 1 3.42 -6.52 13.05
N ASP A 2 2.73 -7.30 12.22
CA ASP A 2 3.37 -8.16 11.24
C ASP A 2 3.55 -7.36 9.96
N ASN A 3 4.80 -7.22 9.52
CA ASN A 3 5.09 -6.66 8.20
C ASN A 3 5.05 -7.81 7.19
N PHE A 4 4.54 -7.56 5.99
CA PHE A 4 4.59 -8.52 4.89
C PHE A 4 5.57 -8.05 3.81
N PRO A 5 6.34 -8.96 3.20
CA PRO A 5 7.24 -8.61 2.12
C PRO A 5 6.44 -8.34 0.84
N VAL A 6 6.79 -7.26 0.15
CA VAL A 6 6.26 -6.88 -1.15
C VAL A 6 7.41 -6.82 -2.14
N THR A 7 7.21 -7.44 -3.31
CA THR A 7 8.21 -7.43 -4.37
C THR A 7 7.57 -6.92 -5.65
N ILE A 8 8.14 -5.86 -6.23
CA ILE A 8 7.70 -5.32 -7.51
C ILE A 8 8.80 -5.47 -8.54
N SER A 9 8.41 -5.66 -9.80
CA SER A 9 9.33 -5.66 -10.94
C SER A 9 9.14 -4.38 -11.72
N VAL A 10 10.18 -3.55 -11.80
CA VAL A 10 10.19 -2.33 -12.62
C VAL A 10 11.26 -2.50 -13.69
N ASP A 11 10.84 -2.45 -14.95
CA ASP A 11 11.66 -2.74 -16.13
C ASP A 11 12.35 -4.11 -16.07
N LYS A 12 13.57 -4.15 -15.51
CA LYS A 12 14.40 -5.36 -15.35
C LYS A 12 14.93 -5.53 -13.92
N GLU A 13 14.54 -4.64 -13.01
CA GLU A 13 14.96 -4.65 -11.62
C GLU A 13 13.84 -5.16 -10.72
N VAL A 14 14.22 -6.04 -9.78
CA VAL A 14 13.31 -6.56 -8.76
C VAL A 14 13.57 -5.77 -7.48
N LEU A 15 12.60 -4.97 -7.08
CA LEU A 15 12.67 -4.16 -5.87
C LEU A 15 11.91 -4.86 -4.74
N ARG A 16 12.55 -4.96 -3.58
CA ARG A 16 12.00 -5.59 -2.38
C ARG A 16 11.67 -4.54 -1.33
N PHE A 17 10.50 -4.69 -0.74
CA PHE A 17 9.97 -3.81 0.26
C PHE A 17 9.32 -4.63 1.40
N GLU A 18 9.15 -3.98 2.54
CA GLU A 18 8.36 -4.50 3.65
C GLU A 18 7.21 -3.53 3.91
N VAL A 19 6.00 -4.04 4.01
CA VAL A 19 4.81 -3.23 4.28
C VAL A 19 4.25 -3.59 5.64
N GLY A 20 4.06 -2.57 6.49
CA GLY A 20 3.39 -2.70 7.77
C GLY A 20 2.03 -2.02 7.74
N GLU A 21 1.00 -2.69 8.26
CA GLU A 21 -0.34 -2.12 8.50
C GLU A 21 -0.41 -1.53 9.91
N TYR A 22 -0.82 -0.26 10.01
CA TYR A 22 -0.93 0.50 11.24
C TYR A 22 -2.40 0.82 11.51
N LEU A 23 -2.88 0.52 12.72
CA LEU A 23 -4.26 0.78 13.11
C LEU A 23 -4.55 2.29 13.15
N HIS A 24 -5.69 2.65 12.58
CA HIS A 24 -6.22 4.00 12.44
C HIS A 24 -6.76 4.56 13.78
N HIS A 25 -6.01 4.44 14.88
CA HIS A 25 -6.49 4.88 16.19
C HIS A 25 -6.16 6.34 16.53
N SER A 26 -5.40 7.05 15.70
CA SER A 26 -4.87 8.37 16.07
C SER A 26 -4.87 9.39 14.94
N GLY A 27 -5.82 9.28 13.99
CA GLY A 27 -6.29 10.39 13.13
C GLY A 27 -5.27 11.12 12.24
N GLN A 28 -3.99 10.74 12.20
CA GLN A 28 -2.95 11.54 11.52
C GLN A 28 -1.84 10.76 10.82
N THR A 29 -1.90 9.43 10.75
CA THR A 29 -0.78 8.69 10.16
C THR A 29 -1.28 7.58 9.27
N CYS A 30 -0.93 7.69 7.99
CA CYS A 30 -1.12 6.73 6.90
C CYS A 30 -1.24 5.27 7.38
N LYS A 31 -2.25 4.56 6.85
CA LYS A 31 -2.59 3.18 7.25
C LYS A 31 -1.49 2.17 6.93
N PHE A 32 -0.82 2.34 5.79
CA PHE A 32 0.26 1.46 5.36
C PHE A 32 1.57 2.23 5.33
N LYS A 33 2.64 1.62 5.85
CA LYS A 33 4.00 2.14 5.73
C LYS A 33 4.87 1.15 5.00
N VAL A 34 5.62 1.64 4.02
CA VAL A 34 6.52 0.87 3.18
C VAL A 34 7.96 1.17 3.58
N PHE A 35 8.72 0.11 3.78
CA PHE A 35 10.11 0.14 4.17
C PHE A 35 10.97 -0.54 3.10
N ARG A 36 12.19 -0.04 2.91
CA ARG A 36 13.23 -0.65 2.09
C ARG A 36 14.50 -0.69 2.92
N ASP A 37 15.07 -1.88 3.10
CA ASP A 37 16.28 -2.08 3.92
C ASP A 37 16.14 -1.49 5.35
N GLY A 38 14.93 -1.57 5.93
CA GLY A 38 14.60 -1.02 7.24
C GLY A 38 14.33 0.49 7.28
N ALA A 39 14.51 1.22 6.17
CA ALA A 39 14.21 2.64 6.07
C ALA A 39 12.80 2.90 5.55
N TRP A 40 12.07 3.83 6.16
CA TRP A 40 10.74 4.24 5.69
C TRP A 40 10.86 5.05 4.39
N VAL A 41 10.23 4.56 3.32
CA VAL A 41 10.35 5.13 1.97
C VAL A 41 9.03 5.66 1.41
N ALA A 42 7.89 5.09 1.81
CA ALA A 42 6.58 5.55 1.38
C ALA A 42 5.50 5.15 2.39
N SER A 43 4.33 5.78 2.28
CA SER A 43 3.14 5.41 3.02
C SER A 43 1.89 5.58 2.18
N PHE A 44 0.90 4.73 2.43
CA PHE A 44 -0.38 4.75 1.75
C PHE A 44 -1.54 4.85 2.73
N GLU A 45 -2.64 5.43 2.28
CA GLU A 45 -3.92 5.43 3.00
C GLU A 45 -5.05 5.06 2.04
N PRO A 46 -6.07 4.32 2.50
CA PRO A 46 -7.27 4.10 1.71
C PRO A 46 -8.03 5.42 1.59
N ASP A 47 -8.49 5.71 0.38
CA ASP A 47 -9.35 6.84 0.10
C ASP A 47 -10.83 6.50 0.38
N PRO A 48 -11.77 7.45 0.24
CA PRO A 48 -13.19 7.20 0.48
C PRO A 48 -13.82 6.13 -0.44
N HIS A 49 -13.13 5.74 -1.51
CA HIS A 49 -13.52 4.69 -2.44
C HIS A 49 -12.75 3.38 -2.21
N GLU A 50 -12.04 3.27 -1.08
CA GLU A 50 -11.21 2.14 -0.68
C GLU A 50 -9.98 1.88 -1.57
N TYR A 51 -9.56 2.86 -2.39
CA TYR A 51 -8.32 2.76 -3.17
C TYR A 51 -7.13 3.33 -2.40
N LEU A 52 -5.96 2.71 -2.53
CA LEU A 52 -4.75 3.21 -1.90
C LEU A 52 -4.20 4.45 -2.59
N ARG A 53 -4.06 5.53 -1.82
CA ARG A 53 -3.41 6.77 -2.25
C ARG A 53 -2.12 6.99 -1.48
N VAL A 54 -1.15 7.62 -2.13
CA VAL A 54 0.12 7.98 -1.52
C VAL A 54 -0.11 9.05 -0.47
N CYS A 55 0.15 8.69 0.78
CA CYS A 55 0.06 9.59 1.93
C CYS A 55 1.40 10.29 2.21
N SER A 56 2.53 9.60 1.97
CA SER A 56 3.86 10.19 2.08
C SER A 56 4.88 9.45 1.20
N ASN A 57 5.89 10.17 0.70
CA ASN A 57 6.96 9.62 -0.14
C ASN A 57 8.35 10.18 0.26
N PRO A 58 8.82 9.95 1.51
CA PRO A 58 10.14 10.44 1.94
C PRO A 58 11.31 9.80 1.19
N GLY A 59 11.11 8.60 0.62
CA GLY A 59 12.09 7.90 -0.20
C GLY A 59 12.22 8.44 -1.63
N ASN A 60 11.40 9.44 -2.00
CA ASN A 60 11.33 10.01 -3.35
C ASN A 60 11.21 8.93 -4.43
N LEU A 61 10.38 7.92 -4.16
CA LEU A 61 10.10 6.84 -5.09
C LEU A 61 9.41 7.40 -6.33
N GLN A 62 9.75 6.84 -7.48
CA GLN A 62 9.13 7.21 -8.75
C GLN A 62 7.64 6.84 -8.74
N GLU A 63 6.82 7.59 -9.46
CA GLU A 63 5.37 7.39 -9.53
C GLU A 63 4.98 5.96 -9.94
N GLN A 64 5.70 5.39 -10.92
CA GLN A 64 5.50 4.00 -11.35
C GLN A 64 5.72 2.99 -10.21
N VAL A 65 6.74 3.21 -9.36
CA VAL A 65 7.00 2.36 -8.19
C VAL A 65 5.87 2.48 -7.17
N LEU A 66 5.36 3.70 -6.95
CA LEU A 66 4.27 3.94 -6.02
C LEU A 66 2.97 3.27 -6.47
N HIS A 67 2.66 3.30 -7.77
CA HIS A 67 1.49 2.60 -8.33
C HIS A 67 1.60 1.08 -8.17
N LEU A 68 2.75 0.50 -8.51
CA LEU A 68 2.95 -0.95 -8.34
C LEU A 68 2.91 -1.39 -6.87
N LEU A 69 3.39 -0.55 -5.95
CA LEU A 69 3.26 -0.80 -4.52
C LEU A 69 1.80 -0.78 -4.08
N ALA A 70 1.01 0.18 -4.55
CA ALA A 70 -0.42 0.24 -4.23
C ALA A 70 -1.14 -1.02 -4.72
N ASP A 71 -0.93 -1.41 -5.99
CA ASP A 71 -1.53 -2.60 -6.59
C ASP A 71 -1.21 -3.88 -5.78
N GLU A 72 0.04 -4.07 -5.38
CA GLU A 72 0.45 -5.27 -4.65
C GLU A 72 -0.09 -5.30 -3.21
N ILE A 73 -0.17 -4.13 -2.54
CA ILE A 73 -0.79 -4.02 -1.22
C ILE A 73 -2.29 -4.32 -1.31
N GLU A 74 -3.00 -3.81 -2.32
CA GLU A 74 -4.42 -4.11 -2.55
C GLU A 74 -4.66 -5.59 -2.85
N ASN A 75 -3.80 -6.21 -3.66
CA ASN A 75 -3.85 -7.65 -3.95
C ASN A 75 -3.61 -8.51 -2.70
N HIS A 76 -2.78 -8.05 -1.77
CA HIS A 76 -2.56 -8.72 -0.49
C HIS A 76 -3.75 -8.57 0.48
N HIS A 77 -4.56 -7.52 0.32
CA HIS A 77 -5.73 -7.22 1.14
C HIS A 77 -7.06 -7.29 0.35
N PRO A 78 -7.44 -8.45 -0.22
CA PRO A 78 -8.63 -8.58 -1.08
C PRO A 78 -9.97 -8.39 -0.33
N HIS A 79 -9.95 -8.28 1.00
CA HIS A 79 -11.13 -8.04 1.83
C HIS A 79 -11.42 -6.56 2.08
N GLN A 80 -10.51 -5.63 1.74
CA GLN A 80 -10.78 -4.19 1.82
C GLN A 80 -11.33 -3.61 0.50
N THR A 81 -11.41 -4.41 -0.57
CA THR A 81 -11.95 -4.01 -1.88
C THR A 81 -13.34 -4.61 -2.17
N ASN A 82 -13.95 -5.32 -1.20
CA ASN A 82 -15.08 -6.23 -1.46
C ASN A 82 -16.39 -5.88 -0.75
N ASP A 83 -16.51 -4.72 -0.08
CA ASP A 83 -17.81 -4.29 0.44
C ASP A 83 -18.65 -3.50 -0.58
N HIS A 84 -18.07 -3.10 -1.72
CA HIS A 84 -18.81 -2.42 -2.80
C HIS A 84 -19.20 -3.29 -4.02
N ILE A 85 -18.73 -4.54 -4.15
CA ILE A 85 -19.13 -5.46 -5.23
C ILE A 85 -20.10 -6.55 -4.73
N LYS A 86 -21.00 -6.22 -3.80
CA LYS A 86 -22.16 -7.08 -3.47
C LYS A 86 -23.51 -6.50 -3.84
N THR A 87 -23.58 -5.31 -4.45
CA THR A 87 -24.86 -4.66 -4.81
C THR A 87 -25.12 -4.63 -6.32
N ILE A 88 -24.66 -5.61 -7.09
CA ILE A 88 -25.15 -5.80 -8.47
C ILE A 88 -25.34 -7.30 -8.79
N LYS A 89 -26.04 -8.02 -7.91
CA LYS A 89 -26.82 -9.21 -8.30
C LYS A 89 -28.02 -9.34 -7.36
N SER A 90 -29.13 -8.71 -7.72
CA SER A 90 -30.49 -9.08 -7.32
C SER A 90 -31.36 -9.06 -8.55
#